data_AF-A0AAP2GNQ5-F1
#
_entry.id   AF-A0AAP2GNQ5-F1
#
_cell.length_a   1.000
_cell.length_b   1.000
_cell.length_c   1.000
_cell.angle_alpha   90.00
_cell.angle_beta   90.00
_cell.angle_gamma   90.00
#
_symmetry.space_group_name_H-M   'P 1'
#
loop_
_entity.id
_entity.type
_entity.pdbx_description
1 polymer ?
#
loop_
_entity_poly.entity_id
_entity_poly.type
_entity_poly.pdbx_seq_one_letter_code
_entity_poly.pdbx_strand_id
1 'polypeptide(L)'
;MDIKALDKALQEIVAKRKELEKIDYNNPTYDDLEEALHDLEDAFQDEYGEYLEEVLQEVHDTLCPDNDVLMPIAYLGKGVFVEVDKYAGKDTKLVLEANPPRVLLTVGKDKQEVVWTAK
;
A
#
# COMPACT_ATOMS: atom_id res chain seq x y z
N MET A 1 10.21 -8.37 -13.46
CA MET A 1 10.01 -7.21 -12.59
C MET A 1 11.33 -6.86 -11.91
N ASP A 2 11.72 -5.58 -11.86
CA ASP A 2 12.88 -5.13 -11.07
C ASP A 2 12.44 -4.79 -9.64
N ILE A 3 12.66 -5.72 -8.71
CA ILE A 3 12.24 -5.57 -7.30
C ILE A 3 12.97 -4.41 -6.61
N LYS A 4 14.20 -4.09 -7.01
CA LYS A 4 14.93 -2.97 -6.41
C LYS A 4 14.34 -1.63 -6.84
N ALA A 5 13.95 -1.54 -8.11
CA ALA A 5 13.27 -0.36 -8.64
C ALA A 5 11.89 -0.18 -7.98
N LEU A 6 11.11 -1.25 -7.87
CA LEU A 6 9.83 -1.27 -7.13
C LEU A 6 10.01 -0.81 -5.68
N ASP A 7 10.97 -1.38 -4.96
CA ASP A 7 11.23 -1.02 -3.57
C ASP A 7 11.59 0.46 -3.42
N LYS A 8 12.43 0.98 -4.32
CA LYS A 8 12.80 2.39 -4.32
C LYS A 8 11.58 3.29 -4.59
N ALA A 9 10.74 2.95 -5.57
CA ALA A 9 9.55 3.73 -5.91
C ALA A 9 8.55 3.76 -4.73
N LEU A 10 8.34 2.63 -4.06
CA LEU A 10 7.53 2.58 -2.83
C LEU A 10 8.09 3.48 -1.73
N GLN A 11 9.41 3.47 -1.52
CA GLN A 11 10.05 4.34 -0.53
C GLN A 11 9.87 5.82 -0.84
N GLU A 12 9.95 6.21 -2.11
CA GLU A 12 9.76 7.59 -2.57
C GLU A 12 8.33 8.09 -2.29
N ILE A 13 7.31 7.30 -2.64
CA ILE A 13 5.90 7.62 -2.33
C ILE A 13 5.68 7.75 -0.82
N VAL A 14 6.16 6.78 -0.04
CA VAL A 14 6.00 6.80 1.43
C VAL A 14 6.70 8.01 2.05
N ALA A 15 7.88 8.39 1.54
CA ALA A 15 8.59 9.59 2.01
C ALA A 15 7.80 10.86 1.69
N LYS A 16 7.23 10.97 0.49
CA LYS A 16 6.43 12.13 0.06
C LYS A 16 5.12 12.25 0.84
N ARG A 17 4.40 11.14 1.07
CA ARG A 17 3.22 11.11 1.95
C ARG A 17 3.54 11.61 3.35
N LYS A 18 4.67 11.18 3.94
CA LYS A 18 5.14 11.65 5.25
C LYS A 18 5.54 13.13 5.28
N GLU A 19 5.93 13.70 4.15
CA GLU A 19 6.20 15.13 4.03
C GLU A 19 4.89 15.91 4.03
N LEU A 20 3.92 15.48 3.22
CA LEU A 20 2.59 16.08 3.13
C LEU A 20 1.84 16.02 4.47
N GLU A 21 1.93 14.90 5.20
CA GLU A 21 1.33 14.74 6.54
C GLU A 21 1.84 15.72 7.60
N LYS A 22 3.01 16.35 7.39
CA LYS A 22 3.61 17.29 8.35
C LYS A 22 3.19 18.74 8.13
N ILE A 23 2.55 19.04 7.01
CA ILE A 23 2.15 20.39 6.65
C ILE A 23 0.63 20.52 6.70
N ASP A 24 0.17 21.72 7.01
CA ASP A 24 -1.24 22.05 6.96
C ASP A 24 -1.69 22.26 5.51
N TYR A 25 -2.96 22.01 5.24
CA TYR A 25 -3.59 22.25 3.93
C TYR A 25 -3.41 23.71 3.45
N ASN A 26 -3.35 24.67 4.37
CA ASN A 26 -3.14 26.08 4.02
C ASN A 26 -1.65 26.44 3.78
N ASN A 27 -0.73 25.46 3.83
CA ASN A 27 0.67 25.73 3.52
C ASN A 27 0.80 26.13 2.04
N PRO A 28 1.51 27.23 1.71
CA PRO A 28 1.70 27.67 0.32
C PRO A 28 2.30 26.63 -0.62
N THR A 29 2.97 25.59 -0.11
CA THR A 29 3.58 24.51 -0.89
C THR A 29 2.77 23.21 -0.85
N TYR A 30 1.55 23.21 -0.29
CA TYR A 30 0.74 21.99 -0.17
C TYR A 30 0.38 21.45 -1.56
N ASP A 31 -0.20 22.31 -2.41
CA ASP A 31 -0.65 21.95 -3.76
C ASP A 31 0.51 21.38 -4.59
N ASP A 32 1.68 22.03 -4.59
CA ASP A 32 2.87 21.56 -5.31
C ASP A 32 3.35 20.18 -4.83
N LEU A 33 3.25 19.89 -3.52
CA LEU A 33 3.65 18.61 -2.95
C LEU A 33 2.61 17.51 -3.21
N GLU A 34 1.33 17.87 -3.24
CA GLU A 34 0.23 16.97 -3.60
C GLU A 34 0.31 16.58 -5.08
N GLU A 35 0.52 17.54 -5.99
CA GLU A 35 0.72 17.28 -7.42
C GLU A 35 1.94 16.38 -7.64
N ALA A 36 3.07 16.67 -7.00
CA ALA A 36 4.26 15.82 -7.09
C ALA A 36 4.05 14.42 -6.50
N LEU A 37 3.18 14.26 -5.49
CA LEU A 37 2.81 12.94 -4.98
C LEU A 37 1.95 12.18 -6.00
N HIS A 38 0.98 12.84 -6.62
CA HIS A 38 0.14 12.24 -7.64
C HIS A 38 0.94 11.79 -8.86
N ASP A 39 1.88 12.62 -9.35
CA ASP A 39 2.79 12.25 -10.44
C ASP A 39 3.60 10.97 -10.11
N LEU A 40 4.05 10.84 -8.87
CA LEU A 40 4.77 9.65 -8.41
C LEU A 40 3.85 8.42 -8.31
N GLU A 41 2.62 8.59 -7.83
CA GLU A 41 1.64 7.52 -7.71
C GLU A 41 1.16 7.03 -9.08
N ASP A 42 0.95 7.93 -10.03
CA ASP A 42 0.57 7.60 -11.41
C ASP A 42 1.71 6.86 -12.12
N ALA A 43 2.95 7.37 -12.06
CA ALA A 43 4.10 6.69 -12.64
C ALA A 43 4.36 5.31 -12.00
N PHE A 44 4.08 5.18 -10.70
CA PHE A 44 4.18 3.90 -10.00
C PHE A 44 3.10 2.92 -10.48
N GLN A 45 1.87 3.38 -10.64
CA GLN A 45 0.77 2.57 -11.13
C GLN A 45 1.02 2.11 -12.57
N ASP A 46 1.54 2.98 -13.44
CA ASP A 46 1.86 2.65 -14.83
C ASP A 46 2.97 1.59 -14.93
N GLU A 47 4.00 1.67 -14.09
CA GLU A 47 5.16 0.76 -14.17
C GLU A 47 4.96 -0.55 -13.38
N TYR A 48 4.32 -0.48 -12.21
CA TYR A 48 4.24 -1.60 -11.25
C TYR A 48 2.82 -2.06 -10.94
N GLY A 49 1.80 -1.34 -11.41
CA GLY A 49 0.40 -1.58 -11.07
C GLY A 49 -0.05 -2.99 -11.40
N GLU A 50 0.12 -3.42 -12.66
CA GLU A 50 -0.28 -4.75 -13.14
C GLU A 50 0.28 -5.89 -12.27
N TYR A 51 1.59 -5.86 -12.01
CA TYR A 51 2.25 -6.88 -11.19
C TYR A 51 1.73 -6.90 -9.74
N LEU A 52 1.52 -5.73 -9.14
CA LEU A 52 1.04 -5.66 -7.76
C LEU A 52 -0.45 -6.00 -7.65
N GLU A 53 -1.25 -5.70 -8.66
CA GLU A 53 -2.65 -6.12 -8.74
C GLU A 53 -2.77 -7.64 -8.80
N GLU A 54 -1.94 -8.32 -9.60
CA GLU A 54 -1.87 -9.79 -9.60
C GLU A 54 -1.51 -10.34 -8.21
N VAL A 55 -0.50 -9.77 -7.56
CA VAL A 55 -0.09 -10.16 -6.20
C VAL A 55 -1.22 -9.92 -5.19
N LEU A 56 -1.89 -8.77 -5.24
CA LEU A 56 -2.97 -8.44 -4.33
C LEU A 56 -4.19 -9.32 -4.57
N GLN A 57 -4.47 -9.68 -5.82
CA GLN A 57 -5.51 -10.65 -6.16
C GLN A 57 -5.22 -12.02 -5.52
N GLU A 58 -4.01 -12.55 -5.65
CA GLU A 58 -3.64 -13.83 -5.02
C GLU A 58 -3.78 -13.79 -3.48
N VAL A 59 -3.40 -12.67 -2.86
CA VAL A 59 -3.55 -12.44 -1.43
C VAL A 59 -5.03 -12.39 -1.03
N HIS A 60 -5.86 -11.68 -1.81
CA HIS A 60 -7.31 -11.59 -1.58
C HIS A 60 -7.98 -12.95 -1.74
N ASP A 61 -7.72 -13.68 -2.83
CA ASP A 61 -8.27 -15.01 -3.08
C ASP A 61 -8.00 -15.98 -1.92
N THR A 62 -6.85 -15.82 -1.26
CA THR A 62 -6.43 -16.68 -0.15
C THR A 62 -7.05 -16.28 1.20
N LEU A 63 -7.14 -14.97 1.48
CA LEU A 63 -7.47 -14.47 2.83
C LEU A 63 -8.88 -13.92 2.96
N CYS A 64 -9.36 -13.28 1.91
CA CYS A 64 -10.57 -12.46 1.90
C CYS A 64 -11.15 -12.35 0.47
N PRO A 65 -11.59 -13.47 -0.13
CA PRO A 65 -12.00 -13.52 -1.54
C PRO A 65 -13.26 -12.70 -1.85
N ASP A 66 -14.05 -12.35 -0.83
CA ASP A 66 -15.25 -11.53 -0.96
C ASP A 66 -14.95 -10.01 -0.94
N ASN A 67 -13.69 -9.61 -0.65
CA ASN A 67 -13.28 -8.22 -0.64
C ASN A 67 -12.76 -7.78 -2.01
N ASP A 68 -13.25 -6.63 -2.50
CA ASP A 68 -12.73 -6.00 -3.71
C ASP A 68 -11.23 -5.70 -3.60
N VAL A 69 -10.50 -6.01 -4.68
CA VAL A 69 -9.09 -5.61 -4.83
C VAL A 69 -9.05 -4.16 -5.31
N LEU A 70 -8.34 -3.31 -4.56
CA LEU A 70 -8.15 -1.90 -4.91
C LEU A 70 -6.83 -1.69 -5.65
N MET A 71 -6.61 -0.47 -6.14
CA MET A 71 -5.33 -0.07 -6.73
C MET A 71 -4.17 -0.24 -5.71
N PRO A 72 -2.99 -0.70 -6.12
CA PRO A 72 -1.84 -0.92 -5.23
C PRO A 72 -1.50 0.25 -4.29
N ILE A 73 -1.60 1.49 -4.78
CA ILE A 73 -1.33 2.70 -3.98
C ILE A 73 -2.28 2.86 -2.77
N ALA A 74 -3.47 2.25 -2.79
CA ALA A 74 -4.42 2.28 -1.68
C ALA A 74 -3.95 1.45 -0.47
N TYR A 75 -3.11 0.44 -0.71
CA TYR A 75 -2.56 -0.42 0.34
C TYR A 75 -1.38 0.23 1.07
N LEU A 76 -0.85 1.35 0.58
CA LEU A 76 0.24 2.08 1.23
C LEU A 76 -0.23 2.87 2.46
N GLY A 77 0.61 2.93 3.50
CA GLY A 77 0.36 3.72 4.70
C GLY A 77 -0.72 3.12 5.60
N LYS A 78 -1.95 3.63 5.54
CA LYS A 78 -3.05 3.17 6.43
C LYS A 78 -3.60 1.80 6.06
N GLY A 79 -3.32 1.32 4.85
CA GLY A 79 -3.80 0.05 4.30
C GLY A 79 -5.29 0.02 4.01
N VAL A 80 -5.73 -1.10 3.43
CA VAL A 80 -7.12 -1.37 3.07
C VAL A 80 -7.75 -2.30 4.09
N PHE A 81 -8.94 -1.96 4.59
CA PHE A 81 -9.70 -2.84 5.45
C PHE A 81 -10.23 -4.03 4.65
N VAL A 82 -10.02 -5.23 5.16
CA VAL A 82 -10.52 -6.47 4.57
C VAL A 82 -11.18 -7.32 5.64
N GLU A 83 -12.12 -8.18 5.27
CA GLU A 83 -12.75 -9.13 6.18
C GLU A 83 -12.08 -10.49 6.00
N VAL A 84 -11.37 -10.96 7.04
CA VAL A 84 -10.69 -12.25 7.02
C VAL A 84 -11.45 -13.22 7.92
N ASP A 85 -11.99 -14.30 7.35
CA ASP A 85 -12.80 -15.30 8.08
C ASP A 85 -12.14 -15.83 9.35
N LYS A 86 -10.82 -16.11 9.27
CA LYS A 86 -9.99 -16.55 10.40
C LYS A 86 -10.03 -15.58 11.58
N TYR A 87 -10.31 -14.30 11.32
CA TYR A 87 -10.34 -13.21 12.30
C TYR A 87 -11.69 -12.49 12.30
N ALA A 88 -12.80 -13.23 12.09
CA ALA A 88 -14.15 -12.67 12.09
C ALA A 88 -14.42 -11.74 13.29
N GLY A 89 -14.93 -10.54 13.00
CA GLY A 89 -15.21 -9.49 13.98
C GLY A 89 -13.97 -8.77 14.54
N LYS A 90 -12.80 -8.94 13.93
CA LYS A 90 -11.60 -8.14 14.22
C LYS A 90 -11.36 -7.12 13.11
N ASP A 91 -10.81 -5.98 13.48
CA ASP A 91 -10.31 -5.00 12.51
C ASP A 91 -9.09 -5.58 11.81
N THR A 92 -9.25 -5.94 10.54
CA THR A 92 -8.17 -6.46 9.70
C THR A 92 -7.87 -5.54 8.53
N LYS A 93 -6.57 -5.40 8.21
CA LYS A 93 -6.12 -4.62 7.06
C LYS A 93 -4.96 -5.25 6.33
N LEU A 94 -4.93 -5.08 5.01
CA LEU A 94 -3.76 -5.34 4.19
C LEU A 94 -2.97 -4.04 3.97
N VAL A 95 -1.66 -4.10 4.18
CA VAL A 95 -0.74 -2.97 4.06
C VAL A 95 0.43 -3.37 3.15
N LEU A 96 0.68 -2.57 2.12
CA LEU A 96 1.87 -2.66 1.28
C LEU A 96 3.00 -1.84 1.90
N GLU A 97 4.15 -2.46 2.13
CA GLU A 97 5.31 -1.87 2.80
C GLU A 97 6.58 -2.06 1.97
N ALA A 98 7.48 -1.09 2.05
CA ALA A 98 8.82 -1.17 1.44
C ALA A 98 9.87 -1.72 2.43
N ASN A 99 11.09 -1.97 1.94
CA ASN A 99 12.25 -2.45 2.70
C ASN A 99 12.05 -3.80 3.43
N PRO A 100 11.91 -4.94 2.74
CA PRO A 100 11.67 -5.10 1.29
C PRO A 100 10.16 -4.96 0.96
N PRO A 101 9.78 -4.91 -0.34
CA PRO A 101 8.39 -4.88 -0.76
C PRO A 101 7.64 -6.11 -0.23
N ARG A 102 6.59 -5.89 0.56
CA ARG A 102 5.81 -6.94 1.21
C ARG A 102 4.38 -6.50 1.49
N VAL A 103 3.48 -7.47 1.58
CA VAL A 103 2.10 -7.25 2.06
C VAL A 103 1.98 -7.80 3.47
N LEU A 104 1.48 -6.97 4.37
CA LEU A 104 1.20 -7.30 5.77
C LEU A 104 -0.31 -7.40 5.98
N LEU A 105 -0.75 -8.50 6.60
CA LEU A 105 -2.05 -8.54 7.27
C LEU A 105 -1.89 -8.05 8.70
N THR A 106 -2.54 -6.94 9.02
CA THR A 106 -2.65 -6.43 10.39
C THR A 106 -3.98 -6.87 11.00
N VAL A 107 -3.97 -7.27 12.27
CA VAL A 107 -5.15 -7.72 13.01
C VAL A 107 -5.21 -7.00 14.35
N GLY A 108 -6.17 -6.10 14.51
CA GLY A 108 -6.22 -5.19 15.66
C GLY A 108 -4.99 -4.29 15.73
N LYS A 109 -4.52 -3.99 16.95
CA LYS A 109 -3.41 -3.05 17.19
C LYS A 109 -2.03 -3.72 17.22
N ASP A 110 -1.97 -5.00 17.57
CA ASP A 110 -0.72 -5.61 18.06
C ASP A 110 -0.23 -6.77 17.18
N LYS A 111 -1.07 -7.27 16.27
CA LYS A 111 -0.73 -8.44 15.46
C LYS A 111 -0.50 -8.07 13.99
N GLN A 112 0.61 -8.53 13.44
CA GLN A 112 0.95 -8.41 12.03
C GLN A 112 1.48 -9.74 11.50
N GLU A 113 1.08 -10.11 10.29
CA GLU A 113 1.51 -11.30 9.56
C GLU A 113 2.00 -10.88 8.18
N VAL A 114 3.21 -11.29 7.79
CA VAL A 114 3.68 -11.13 6.41
C VAL A 114 2.97 -12.19 5.56
N VAL A 115 2.15 -11.75 4.62
CA VAL A 115 1.37 -12.66 3.75
C VAL A 115 1.96 -12.77 2.35
N TRP A 116 2.80 -11.81 1.96
CA TRP A 116 3.58 -11.87 0.74
C TRP A 116 4.88 -11.06 0.88
N THR A 117 5.93 -11.45 0.17
CA THR A 117 7.19 -10.69 0.05
C THR A 117 7.73 -10.85 -1.36
N ALA A 118 8.13 -9.74 -1.98
CA ALA A 118 8.81 -9.77 -3.26
C ALA A 118 10.10 -10.59 -3.16
N LYS A 119 10.33 -11.48 -4.13
CA LYS A 119 11.52 -12.33 -4.21
C LYS A 119 12.34 -12.00 -5.45
#